data_AF-A0A964YKM8-F1
#
_entry.id   AF-A0A964YKM8-F1
#
_cell.length_a   1.000
_cell.length_b   1.000
_cell.length_c   1.000
_cell.angle_alpha   90.00
_cell.angle_beta   90.00
_cell.angle_gamma   90.00
#
_symmetry.space_group_name_H-M   'P 1'
#
loop_
_entity.id
_entity.type
_entity.pdbx_description
1 polymer ?
#
loop_
_entity_poly.entity_id
_entity_poly.type
_entity_poly.pdbx_seq_one_letter_code
_entity_poly.pdbx_strand_id
1 'polypeptide(L)'
;MKYTWKERFRYYFENTFTSGPFGVIRWLAMMSLVTILLLGLVIVLFGIRADPEAQSGLSFIEGAWQSLMATLDSGTMGGDEGWAFRAVRFIATLVGIFMISILIGIISAAIDAKIENFRKGKSRVLETKHTLILGWSNSIFSIIEQIMVANENLRKPVIVVFADRDKVEMEDALRENLGDLKNTKLVVRSGNPMISAEVQIVNPNGARNIIVLSPDEDEADIQVIKTVMSLTNSSFRKKEAFHIVAEIKDETHLEAAELVGQGEATFLFASDLIARITAQTCRQSGLAVIYTDLLRFEGDEIYFQEEPQLVGKSYKDAVLAYNSSAVMGLNTKRKGFLLNPNNDEPIMAGDQVVAISRDDDTVILDGNGKKGLQDPSAFKQKQTEMKGAERILVLGWNETGFRIVAELNSYVAKGSELVILNETPIDINPTEFANLMLSQVKGEITNRRNLDTIQPETFDHIILMSNRTGNIQSSDARTLVCLLHLRNIGERSNKDLSIVSEMRDLRNREIGIVAKADDFIVGENISSLIISQIAENKDLKTVFDMLFDSDGSEIYLKPINRYWSEGEELNFYDLAERALQYNETAIGYRIMGKKDAVTENFGVKLNPLKDQKIALSVDDYLVVLAKE
;
A
#
# COMPACT_ATOMS: atom_id res chain seq x y z
N MET A 1 15.23 14.13 55.41
CA MET A 1 16.71 14.10 55.44
C MET A 1 17.25 15.26 54.61
N LYS A 2 18.15 16.09 55.14
CA LYS A 2 18.83 17.12 54.35
C LYS A 2 20.07 16.47 53.72
N TYR A 3 20.08 16.35 52.40
CA TYR A 3 21.25 15.85 51.65
C TYR A 3 22.47 16.72 51.96
N THR A 4 23.60 16.06 52.16
CA THR A 4 24.89 16.71 52.38
C THR A 4 25.34 17.46 51.12
N TRP A 5 26.20 18.47 51.29
CA TRP A 5 26.74 19.23 50.17
C TRP A 5 27.48 18.33 49.16
N LYS A 6 28.17 17.29 49.65
CA LYS A 6 28.87 16.30 48.83
C LYS A 6 27.92 15.48 47.95
N GLU A 7 26.77 15.06 48.48
CA GLU A 7 25.75 14.33 47.72
C GLU A 7 25.12 15.21 46.64
N ARG A 8 24.82 16.48 46.95
CA ARG A 8 24.29 17.43 45.97
C ARG A 8 25.29 17.73 44.85
N PHE A 9 26.57 17.90 45.19
CA PHE A 9 27.62 18.11 44.20
C PHE A 9 27.82 16.87 43.32
N ARG A 10 27.88 15.67 43.92
CA ARG A 10 27.99 14.42 43.17
C ARG A 10 26.81 14.22 42.23
N TYR A 11 25.59 14.45 42.70
CA TYR A 11 24.39 14.37 41.86
C TYR A 11 24.43 15.37 40.70
N TYR A 12 24.86 16.61 40.95
CA TYR A 12 25.01 17.62 39.90
C TYR A 12 26.10 17.24 38.89
N PHE A 13 27.24 16.73 39.37
CA PHE A 13 28.33 16.23 38.53
C PHE A 13 27.85 15.10 37.65
N GLU A 14 27.27 14.05 38.23
CA GLU A 14 26.77 12.88 37.51
C GLU A 14 25.74 13.29 36.44
N ASN A 15 24.74 14.10 36.81
CA ASN A 15 23.67 14.49 35.89
C ASN A 15 24.15 15.39 34.74
N THR A 16 25.15 16.24 34.98
CA THR A 16 25.71 17.10 33.93
C THR A 16 26.72 16.35 33.08
N PHE A 17 27.49 15.43 33.66
CA PHE A 17 28.41 14.57 32.91
C PHE A 17 27.68 13.61 31.96
N THR A 18 26.49 13.12 32.34
CA THR A 18 25.67 12.23 31.51
C THR A 18 24.75 12.95 30.51
N SER A 19 24.59 14.28 30.62
CA SER A 19 23.71 15.08 29.74
C SER A 19 24.19 15.22 28.28
N GLY A 20 25.32 14.59 27.92
CA GLY A 20 25.88 14.56 26.58
C GLY A 20 27.24 15.28 26.46
N PRO A 21 27.76 15.42 25.24
CA PRO A 21 29.11 15.96 24.97
C PRO A 21 29.36 17.33 25.59
N PHE A 22 28.38 18.24 25.54
CA PHE A 22 28.45 19.58 26.13
C PHE A 22 28.66 19.55 27.65
N GLY A 23 28.08 18.56 28.33
CA GLY A 23 28.23 18.35 29.76
C GLY A 23 29.67 18.03 30.16
N VAL A 24 30.31 17.13 29.41
CA VAL A 24 31.72 16.75 29.64
C VAL A 24 32.67 17.89 29.27
N ILE A 25 32.42 18.59 28.16
CA ILE A 25 33.20 19.79 27.76
C ILE A 25 33.20 20.82 28.88
N ARG A 26 32.06 21.05 29.53
CA ARG A 26 31.94 22.00 30.65
C ARG A 26 32.80 21.60 31.85
N TRP A 27 32.82 20.31 32.20
CA TRP A 27 33.67 19.80 33.29
C TRP A 27 35.15 19.84 32.95
N LEU A 28 35.51 19.52 31.70
CA LEU A 28 36.88 19.68 31.22
C LEU A 28 37.30 21.15 31.34
N ALA A 29 36.52 22.10 30.82
CA ALA A 29 36.82 23.52 30.93
C ALA A 29 36.99 23.98 32.39
N MET A 30 36.14 23.49 33.30
CA MET A 30 36.26 23.78 34.73
C MET A 30 37.53 23.18 35.34
N MET A 31 37.89 21.94 35.01
CA MET A 31 39.14 21.32 35.45
C MET A 31 40.37 22.05 34.92
N SER A 32 40.38 22.45 33.63
CA SER A 32 41.46 23.27 33.06
C SER A 32 41.64 24.56 33.85
N LEU A 33 40.53 25.29 34.07
CA LEU A 33 40.58 26.55 34.80
C LEU A 33 41.14 26.36 36.21
N VAL A 34 40.67 25.33 36.93
CA VAL A 34 41.18 25.01 38.27
C VAL A 34 42.66 24.65 38.25
N THR A 35 43.11 23.84 37.29
CA THR A 35 44.52 23.48 37.14
C THR A 35 45.39 24.70 36.84
N ILE A 36 44.97 25.56 35.91
CA ILE A 36 45.71 26.79 35.55
C ILE A 36 45.85 27.72 36.75
N LEU A 37 44.78 27.92 37.51
CA LEU A 37 44.80 28.76 38.72
C LEU A 37 45.68 28.14 39.82
N LEU A 38 45.64 26.82 39.99
CA LEU A 38 46.51 26.11 40.93
C LEU A 38 47.99 26.23 40.56
N LEU A 39 48.34 26.06 39.28
CA LEU A 39 49.72 26.20 38.81
C LEU A 39 50.22 27.64 38.93
N GLY A 40 49.37 28.64 38.60
CA GLY A 40 49.66 30.05 38.86
C GLY A 40 49.90 30.36 40.34
N LEU A 41 49.12 29.73 41.24
CA LEU A 41 49.31 29.85 42.69
C LEU A 41 50.62 29.22 43.16
N VAL A 42 50.97 28.03 42.65
CA VAL A 42 52.25 27.36 42.93
C VAL A 42 53.43 28.24 42.50
N ILE A 43 53.35 28.87 41.33
CA ILE A 43 54.39 29.79 40.84
C ILE A 43 54.63 30.94 41.82
N VAL A 44 53.56 31.55 42.34
CA VAL A 44 53.66 32.67 43.28
C VAL A 44 54.13 32.21 44.67
N LEU A 45 53.56 31.14 45.22
CA LEU A 45 53.89 30.66 46.56
C LEU A 45 55.36 30.23 46.70
N PHE A 46 55.92 29.63 45.65
CA PHE A 46 57.31 29.20 45.62
C PHE A 46 58.26 30.23 44.98
N GLY A 47 57.76 31.40 44.59
CA GLY A 47 58.56 32.47 44.00
C GLY A 47 59.28 32.06 42.71
N ILE A 48 58.65 31.21 41.90
CA ILE A 48 59.23 30.65 40.67
C ILE A 48 59.42 31.77 39.65
N ARG A 49 60.61 31.80 39.03
CA ARG A 49 61.01 32.77 38.03
C ARG A 49 60.98 32.13 36.64
N ALA A 50 60.62 32.91 35.61
CA ALA A 50 60.68 32.46 34.22
C ALA A 50 62.13 32.34 33.70
N ASP A 51 63.02 33.17 34.26
CA ASP A 51 64.45 33.25 33.93
C ASP A 51 65.25 33.19 35.26
N PRO A 52 66.28 32.34 35.38
CA PRO A 52 67.17 32.29 36.54
C PRO A 52 67.76 33.65 36.96
N GLU A 53 68.00 34.56 36.02
CA GLU A 53 68.57 35.90 36.24
C GLU A 53 67.54 36.97 36.62
N ALA A 54 66.23 36.65 36.56
CA ALA A 54 65.17 37.61 36.90
C ALA A 54 65.25 38.05 38.37
N GLN A 55 65.11 39.36 38.62
CA GLN A 55 65.17 39.92 39.98
C GLN A 55 63.94 39.61 40.84
N SER A 56 62.80 39.29 40.22
CA SER A 56 61.52 39.00 40.90
C SER A 56 60.84 37.74 40.33
N GLY A 57 60.11 37.02 41.19
CA GLY A 57 59.23 35.92 40.75
C GLY A 57 58.10 36.39 39.85
N LEU A 58 57.51 35.45 39.11
CA LEU A 58 56.34 35.72 38.27
C LEU A 58 55.13 36.13 39.12
N SER A 59 54.33 37.07 38.61
CA SER A 59 53.03 37.40 39.22
C SER A 59 52.02 36.28 39.00
N PHE A 60 50.94 36.24 39.81
CA PHE A 60 49.89 35.21 39.69
C PHE A 60 49.28 35.16 38.29
N ILE A 61 48.95 36.33 37.74
CA ILE A 61 48.28 36.45 36.44
C ILE A 61 49.21 35.97 35.34
N GLU A 62 50.49 36.38 35.38
CA GLU A 62 51.47 35.94 34.40
C GLU A 62 51.77 34.44 34.53
N GLY A 63 51.91 33.91 35.76
CA GLY A 63 52.11 32.48 35.99
C GLY A 63 50.93 31.63 35.50
N ALA A 64 49.70 32.10 35.71
CA ALA A 64 48.49 31.46 35.19
C ALA A 64 48.42 31.55 33.65
N TRP A 65 48.79 32.69 33.06
CA TRP A 65 48.85 32.87 31.60
C TRP A 65 49.87 31.93 30.94
N GLN A 66 51.08 31.86 31.49
CA GLN A 66 52.13 30.95 31.03
C GLN A 66 51.71 29.48 31.19
N SER A 67 51.01 29.13 32.28
CA SER A 67 50.46 27.78 32.47
C SER A 67 49.37 27.46 31.44
N LEU A 68 48.47 28.40 31.14
CA LEU A 68 47.46 28.27 30.09
C LEU A 68 48.09 28.05 28.72
N MET A 69 49.13 28.82 28.36
CA MET A 69 49.83 28.66 27.08
C MET A 69 50.48 27.27 26.96
N ALA A 70 51.07 26.74 28.03
CA ALA A 70 51.59 25.37 28.06
C ALA A 70 50.49 24.31 27.93
N THR A 71 49.32 24.55 28.51
CA THR A 71 48.16 23.64 28.40
C THR A 71 47.57 23.61 26.99
N LEU A 72 47.62 24.73 26.25
CA LEU A 72 47.09 24.82 24.88
C LEU A 72 48.09 24.41 23.79
N ASP A 73 49.38 24.68 24.02
CA ASP A 73 50.46 24.42 23.05
C ASP A 73 51.71 23.88 23.76
N SER A 74 51.96 22.58 23.57
CA SER A 74 53.13 21.88 24.11
C SER A 74 54.45 22.36 23.52
N GLY A 75 54.43 23.05 22.36
CA GLY A 75 55.59 23.67 21.74
C GLY A 75 56.16 24.84 22.54
N THR A 76 55.39 25.42 23.46
CA THR A 76 55.83 26.58 24.25
C THR A 76 56.92 26.22 25.27
N MET A 77 57.08 24.94 25.63
CA MET A 77 58.07 24.47 26.61
C MET A 77 59.53 24.59 26.14
N GLY A 78 59.77 24.68 24.83
CA GLY A 78 61.12 24.65 24.25
C GLY A 78 62.00 25.85 24.64
N GLY A 79 61.38 26.94 25.09
CA GLY A 79 62.06 28.17 25.53
C GLY A 79 62.11 28.37 27.05
N ASP A 80 61.64 27.41 27.86
CA ASP A 80 61.55 27.58 29.30
C ASP A 80 62.92 27.42 29.99
N GLU A 81 63.27 28.32 30.90
CA GLU A 81 64.50 28.28 31.69
C GLU A 81 64.23 28.00 33.18
N GLY A 82 65.20 27.36 33.85
CA GLY A 82 65.09 26.97 35.26
C GLY A 82 64.26 25.69 35.50
N TRP A 83 64.79 24.78 36.32
CA TRP A 83 64.17 23.47 36.57
C TRP A 83 62.79 23.55 37.26
N ALA A 84 62.59 24.52 38.16
CA ALA A 84 61.31 24.69 38.85
C ALA A 84 60.20 25.14 37.90
N PHE A 85 60.48 26.10 37.01
CA PHE A 85 59.52 26.57 36.02
C PHE A 85 59.22 25.49 34.98
N ARG A 86 60.25 24.80 34.48
CA ARG A 86 60.11 23.63 33.60
C ARG A 86 59.22 22.54 34.19
N ALA A 87 59.36 22.22 35.49
CA ALA A 87 58.54 21.21 36.14
C ALA A 87 57.05 21.61 36.17
N VAL A 88 56.75 22.86 36.53
CA VAL A 88 55.36 23.37 36.55
C VAL A 88 54.76 23.38 35.14
N ARG A 89 55.51 23.88 34.16
CA ARG A 89 55.10 23.92 32.75
C ARG A 89 54.97 22.52 32.13
N PHE A 90 55.79 21.57 32.56
CA PHE A 90 55.67 20.16 32.16
C PHE A 90 54.36 19.55 32.64
N ILE A 91 53.99 19.79 33.90
CA ILE A 91 52.70 19.36 34.44
C ILE A 91 51.54 20.03 33.69
N ALA A 92 51.65 21.34 33.43
CA ALA A 92 50.65 22.10 32.66
C ALA A 92 50.43 21.51 31.26
N THR A 93 51.53 21.12 30.61
CA THR A 93 51.53 20.53 29.26
C THR A 93 50.99 19.11 29.28
N LEU A 94 51.38 18.28 30.26
CA LEU A 94 50.86 16.92 30.41
C LEU A 94 49.34 16.95 30.60
N VAL A 95 48.84 17.82 31.49
CA VAL A 95 47.40 18.02 31.69
C VAL A 95 46.74 18.52 30.40
N GLY A 96 47.35 19.49 29.72
CA GLY A 96 46.86 20.01 28.43
C GLY A 96 46.71 18.95 27.35
N ILE A 97 47.72 18.10 27.15
CA ILE A 97 47.68 17.00 26.18
C ILE A 97 46.53 16.04 26.49
N PHE A 98 46.38 15.61 27.75
CA PHE A 98 45.27 14.73 28.13
C PHE A 98 43.91 15.41 27.91
N MET A 99 43.79 16.68 28.30
CA MET A 99 42.57 17.45 28.13
C MET A 99 42.16 17.62 26.67
N ILE A 100 43.10 18.03 25.81
CA ILE A 100 42.85 18.20 24.37
C ILE A 100 42.52 16.85 23.72
N SER A 101 43.23 15.77 24.09
CA SER A 101 42.95 14.43 23.57
C SER A 101 41.55 13.93 23.92
N ILE A 102 41.12 14.13 25.17
CA ILE A 102 39.77 13.78 25.63
C ILE A 102 38.73 14.65 24.91
N LEU A 103 39.00 15.96 24.75
CA LEU A 103 38.11 16.87 24.05
C LEU A 103 37.89 16.46 22.59
N ILE A 104 38.98 16.16 21.85
CA ILE A 104 38.91 15.69 20.46
C ILE A 104 38.10 14.39 20.39
N GLY A 105 38.36 13.43 21.29
CA GLY A 105 37.62 12.16 21.33
C GLY A 105 36.11 12.35 21.53
N ILE A 106 35.70 13.23 22.44
CA ILE A 106 34.29 13.54 22.70
C ILE A 106 33.64 14.24 21.50
N ILE A 107 34.33 15.21 20.90
CA ILE A 107 33.81 15.92 19.72
C ILE A 107 33.62 14.95 18.55
N SER A 108 34.60 14.07 18.30
CA SER A 108 34.49 13.03 17.27
C SER A 108 33.28 12.14 17.53
N ALA A 109 33.17 11.58 18.75
CA ALA A 109 32.04 10.72 19.12
C ALA A 109 30.69 11.45 19.02
N ALA A 110 30.63 12.75 19.34
CA ALA A 110 29.43 13.57 19.20
C ALA A 110 29.02 13.78 17.74
N ILE A 111 29.99 14.05 16.87
CA ILE A 111 29.78 14.18 15.43
C ILE A 111 29.33 12.85 14.85
N ASP A 112 30.02 11.76 15.19
CA ASP A 112 29.67 10.40 14.75
C ASP A 112 28.26 10.03 15.20
N ALA A 113 27.89 10.31 16.46
CA ALA A 113 26.53 10.10 16.94
C ALA A 113 25.49 10.97 16.19
N LYS A 114 25.85 12.19 15.78
CA LYS A 114 24.96 13.05 15.00
C LYS A 114 24.79 12.56 13.56
N ILE A 115 25.88 12.12 12.93
CA ILE A 115 25.88 11.48 11.61
C ILE A 115 25.06 10.19 11.66
N GLU A 116 25.22 9.39 12.72
CA GLU A 116 24.47 8.17 12.94
C GLU A 116 22.97 8.45 13.13
N ASN A 117 22.60 9.52 13.83
CA ASN A 117 21.20 9.95 13.90
C ASN A 117 20.63 10.38 12.54
N PHE A 118 21.45 10.97 11.67
CA PHE A 118 21.06 11.28 10.29
C PHE A 118 20.92 10.01 9.45
N ARG A 119 21.83 9.04 9.61
CA ARG A 119 21.73 7.71 9.00
C ARG A 119 20.46 6.98 9.44
N LYS A 120 20.11 7.07 10.72
CA LYS A 120 18.87 6.52 11.30
C LYS A 120 17.60 7.31 10.96
N GLY A 121 17.69 8.37 10.14
CA GLY A 121 16.50 9.09 9.69
C GLY A 121 15.68 9.77 10.79
N LYS A 122 16.31 10.25 11.88
CA LYS A 122 15.56 10.90 12.99
C LYS A 122 15.25 12.38 12.75
N SER A 123 15.50 12.88 11.53
CA SER A 123 15.26 14.29 11.16
C SER A 123 13.81 14.52 10.79
N ARG A 124 13.23 15.62 11.30
CA ARG A 124 11.85 16.03 10.97
C ARG A 124 11.66 16.24 9.47
N VAL A 125 10.57 15.70 8.96
CA VAL A 125 10.02 15.94 7.62
C VAL A 125 9.23 17.24 7.66
N LEU A 126 9.46 18.11 6.68
CA LEU A 126 8.79 19.42 6.55
C LEU A 126 7.82 19.48 5.38
N GLU A 127 7.66 18.36 4.68
CA GLU A 127 6.78 18.22 3.52
C GLU A 127 5.32 18.34 3.95
N THR A 128 4.48 18.85 3.05
CA THR A 128 3.03 19.04 3.25
C THR A 128 2.29 18.59 2.00
N LYS A 129 1.04 18.18 2.15
CA LYS A 129 0.23 17.51 1.10
C LYS A 129 0.90 16.25 0.55
N HIS A 130 1.73 15.59 1.36
CA HIS A 130 2.37 14.32 1.02
C HIS A 130 1.45 13.14 1.34
N THR A 131 1.69 12.01 0.69
CA THR A 131 1.17 10.72 1.12
C THR A 131 2.09 10.15 2.19
N LEU A 132 1.54 9.76 3.33
CA LEU A 132 2.30 9.19 4.44
C LEU A 132 2.00 7.69 4.54
N ILE A 133 3.02 6.85 4.39
CA ILE A 133 2.94 5.40 4.58
C ILE A 133 3.58 5.05 5.93
N LEU A 134 2.81 4.40 6.80
CA LEU A 134 3.22 3.95 8.13
C LEU A 134 3.29 2.42 8.16
N GLY A 135 4.40 1.88 8.64
CA GLY A 135 4.66 0.45 8.65
C GLY A 135 5.37 -0.04 7.39
N TRP A 136 5.58 -1.36 7.31
CA TRP A 136 6.28 -2.00 6.20
C TRP A 136 5.73 -3.40 5.93
N SER A 137 5.50 -3.71 4.66
CA SER A 137 5.05 -5.01 4.13
C SER A 137 5.53 -5.13 2.69
N ASN A 138 5.38 -6.31 2.06
CA ASN A 138 5.71 -6.45 0.63
C ASN A 138 4.78 -5.65 -0.30
N SER A 139 3.55 -5.35 0.13
CA SER A 139 2.60 -4.52 -0.62
C SER A 139 3.06 -3.06 -0.78
N ILE A 140 4.04 -2.58 -0.01
CA ILE A 140 4.53 -1.20 -0.09
C ILE A 140 5.02 -0.83 -1.51
N PHE A 141 5.64 -1.77 -2.22
CA PHE A 141 6.19 -1.51 -3.55
C PHE A 141 5.07 -1.21 -4.55
N SER A 142 4.07 -2.09 -4.62
CA SER A 142 2.89 -1.93 -5.47
C SER A 142 2.11 -0.66 -5.10
N ILE A 143 1.91 -0.37 -3.81
CA ILE A 143 1.23 0.84 -3.36
C ILE A 143 1.97 2.10 -3.82
N ILE A 144 3.30 2.15 -3.66
CA ILE A 144 4.09 3.31 -4.10
C ILE A 144 4.00 3.49 -5.61
N GLU A 145 4.08 2.42 -6.40
CA GLU A 145 3.93 2.49 -7.86
C GLU A 145 2.57 3.06 -8.27
N GLN A 146 1.48 2.59 -7.65
CA GLN A 146 0.13 3.07 -7.97
C GLN A 146 -0.06 4.54 -7.56
N ILE A 147 0.42 4.94 -6.38
CA ILE A 147 0.39 6.34 -5.94
C ILE A 147 1.26 7.23 -6.84
N MET A 148 2.38 6.74 -7.37
CA MET A 148 3.20 7.49 -8.32
C MET A 148 2.45 7.75 -9.63
N VAL A 149 1.70 6.78 -10.15
CA VAL A 149 0.85 6.94 -11.34
C VAL A 149 -0.27 7.94 -11.06
N ALA A 150 -1.02 7.76 -9.97
CA ALA A 150 -2.12 8.65 -9.57
C ALA A 150 -1.66 10.12 -9.43
N ASN A 151 -0.44 10.33 -8.97
CA ASN A 151 0.11 11.67 -8.73
C ASN A 151 0.98 12.21 -9.88
N GLU A 152 1.01 11.58 -11.06
CA GLU A 152 1.82 12.02 -12.21
C GLU A 152 1.46 13.44 -12.67
N ASN A 153 0.18 13.82 -12.56
CA ASN A 153 -0.31 15.17 -12.87
C ASN A 153 0.11 16.24 -11.83
N LEU A 154 0.66 15.84 -10.67
CA LEU A 154 1.14 16.79 -9.66
C LEU A 154 2.57 17.26 -9.98
N ARG A 155 2.89 18.51 -9.66
CA ARG A 155 4.21 19.08 -10.02
C ARG A 155 5.40 18.44 -9.30
N LYS A 156 5.24 18.09 -8.02
CA LYS A 156 6.29 17.51 -7.14
C LYS A 156 5.62 16.69 -6.03
N PRO A 157 4.96 15.58 -6.35
CA PRO A 157 4.38 14.71 -5.34
C PRO A 157 5.45 14.15 -4.41
N VAL A 158 5.10 13.98 -3.14
CA VAL A 158 6.01 13.47 -2.12
C VAL A 158 5.34 12.31 -1.42
N ILE A 159 6.06 11.20 -1.31
CA ILE A 159 5.69 10.03 -0.51
C ILE A 159 6.68 9.94 0.65
N VAL A 160 6.14 9.85 1.87
CA VAL A 160 6.94 9.70 3.09
C VAL A 160 6.69 8.31 3.65
N VAL A 161 7.75 7.52 3.84
CA VAL A 161 7.68 6.17 4.42
C VAL A 161 8.27 6.22 5.83
N PHE A 162 7.53 5.67 6.80
CA PHE A 162 7.94 5.58 8.20
C PHE A 162 7.68 4.19 8.77
N ALA A 163 8.75 3.46 9.12
CA ALA A 163 8.63 2.14 9.70
C ALA A 163 9.72 1.86 10.74
N ASP A 164 9.48 0.85 11.58
CA ASP A 164 10.43 0.35 12.57
C ASP A 164 11.47 -0.58 11.91
N ARG A 165 12.18 -0.06 10.91
CA ARG A 165 13.24 -0.75 10.15
C ARG A 165 14.42 0.18 9.94
N ASP A 166 15.60 -0.36 9.59
CA ASP A 166 16.75 0.48 9.28
C ASP A 166 16.50 1.31 8.02
N LYS A 167 16.89 2.59 8.05
CA LYS A 167 16.65 3.51 6.94
C LYS A 167 17.37 3.08 5.66
N VAL A 168 18.62 2.63 5.77
CA VAL A 168 19.43 2.27 4.60
C VAL A 168 18.86 1.03 3.94
N GLU A 169 18.48 0.03 4.75
CA GLU A 169 17.80 -1.16 4.27
C GLU A 169 16.50 -0.83 3.52
N MET A 170 15.67 0.05 4.09
CA MET A 170 14.44 0.50 3.42
C MET A 170 14.73 1.25 2.12
N GLU A 171 15.69 2.19 2.12
CA GLU A 171 16.06 2.95 0.92
C GLU A 171 16.60 2.06 -0.20
N ASP A 172 17.41 1.05 0.14
CA ASP A 172 17.95 0.12 -0.83
C ASP A 172 16.87 -0.85 -1.36
N ALA A 173 16.02 -1.39 -0.47
CA ALA A 173 14.87 -2.20 -0.90
C ALA A 173 13.92 -1.42 -1.82
N LEU A 174 13.60 -0.17 -1.49
CA LEU A 174 12.79 0.70 -2.35
C LEU A 174 13.47 0.94 -3.70
N ARG A 175 14.78 1.17 -3.73
CA ARG A 175 15.52 1.40 -4.99
C ARG A 175 15.62 0.14 -5.86
N GLU A 176 15.72 -1.03 -5.26
CA GLU A 176 15.82 -2.31 -5.99
C GLU A 176 14.49 -2.75 -6.58
N ASN A 177 13.38 -2.44 -5.91
CA ASN A 177 12.06 -2.92 -6.29
C ASN A 177 11.24 -1.86 -7.05
N LEU A 178 11.44 -0.56 -6.76
CA LEU A 178 10.81 0.52 -7.50
C LEU A 178 11.69 0.88 -8.69
N GLY A 179 11.08 0.95 -9.88
CA GLY A 179 11.74 1.43 -11.09
C GLY A 179 12.02 2.94 -11.08
N ASP A 180 11.67 3.63 -12.17
CA ASP A 180 11.82 5.08 -12.25
C ASP A 180 10.78 5.80 -11.37
N LEU A 181 11.24 6.63 -10.43
CA LEU A 181 10.39 7.45 -9.55
C LEU A 181 9.68 8.60 -10.29
N LYS A 182 9.94 8.80 -11.58
CA LYS A 182 9.37 9.89 -12.41
C LYS A 182 9.57 11.26 -11.73
N ASN A 183 8.49 11.97 -11.44
CA ASN A 183 8.47 13.27 -10.76
C ASN A 183 8.28 13.16 -9.23
N THR A 184 8.19 11.95 -8.68
CA THR A 184 7.88 11.70 -7.27
C THR A 184 9.13 11.71 -6.40
N LYS A 185 9.04 12.40 -5.25
CA LYS A 185 10.09 12.41 -4.23
C LYS A 185 9.75 11.43 -3.11
N LEU A 186 10.63 10.46 -2.88
CA LEU A 186 10.51 9.52 -1.78
C LEU A 186 11.33 9.98 -0.57
N VAL A 187 10.73 9.98 0.62
CA VAL A 187 11.38 10.36 1.89
C VAL A 187 11.22 9.25 2.91
N VAL A 188 12.32 8.59 3.27
CA VAL A 188 12.30 7.46 4.21
C VAL A 188 12.79 7.88 5.59
N ARG A 189 12.08 7.46 6.64
CA ARG A 189 12.39 7.72 8.04
C ARG A 189 12.19 6.44 8.85
N SER A 190 12.97 6.30 9.92
CA SER A 190 12.91 5.14 10.82
C SER A 190 12.38 5.56 12.18
N GLY A 191 11.51 4.73 12.74
CA GLY A 191 10.92 4.90 14.07
C GLY A 191 9.63 4.10 14.21
N ASN A 192 9.09 4.05 15.41
CA ASN A 192 7.96 3.17 15.70
C ASN A 192 6.61 3.87 15.45
N PRO A 193 5.79 3.39 14.49
CA PRO A 193 4.52 4.02 14.12
C PRO A 193 3.44 3.92 15.21
N MET A 194 3.62 3.03 16.20
CA MET A 194 2.73 2.90 17.35
C MET A 194 2.98 3.96 18.42
N ILE A 195 4.02 4.80 18.28
CA ILE A 195 4.38 5.83 19.25
C ILE A 195 4.07 7.22 18.67
N SER A 196 3.01 7.86 19.19
CA SER A 196 2.52 9.16 18.69
C SER A 196 3.59 10.24 18.60
N ALA A 197 4.54 10.27 19.55
CA ALA A 197 5.63 11.24 19.59
C ALA A 197 6.68 11.01 18.49
N GLU A 198 6.94 9.76 18.10
CA GLU A 198 7.87 9.42 17.01
C GLU A 198 7.24 9.70 15.64
N VAL A 199 5.95 9.41 15.48
CA VAL A 199 5.20 9.69 14.25
C VAL A 199 5.23 11.20 13.91
N GLN A 200 5.38 12.09 14.88
CA GLN A 200 5.54 13.53 14.62
C GLN A 200 6.77 13.88 13.78
N ILE A 201 7.78 13.00 13.71
CA ILE A 201 8.95 13.20 12.85
C ILE A 201 8.54 13.27 11.37
N VAL A 202 7.45 12.58 10.97
CA VAL A 202 7.00 12.49 9.58
C VAL A 202 5.82 13.40 9.23
N ASN A 203 5.55 14.39 10.08
CA ASN A 203 4.53 15.43 9.88
C ASN A 203 3.15 14.87 9.45
N PRO A 204 2.50 14.00 10.25
CA PRO A 204 1.20 13.42 9.91
C PRO A 204 0.13 14.49 9.68
N ASN A 205 0.21 15.62 10.41
CA ASN A 205 -0.72 16.74 10.24
C ASN A 205 -0.64 17.40 8.85
N GLY A 206 0.52 17.35 8.20
CA GLY A 206 0.73 17.85 6.85
C GLY A 206 0.34 16.86 5.76
N ALA A 207 0.03 15.59 6.09
CA ALA A 207 -0.29 14.57 5.10
C ALA A 207 -1.67 14.80 4.45
N ARG A 208 -1.77 14.52 3.15
CA ARG A 208 -3.03 14.52 2.39
C ARG A 208 -3.85 13.27 2.73
N ASN A 209 -3.18 12.13 2.75
CA ASN A 209 -3.69 10.83 3.15
C ASN A 209 -2.60 10.06 3.92
N ILE A 210 -3.04 9.08 4.72
CA ILE A 210 -2.17 8.23 5.52
C ILE A 210 -2.54 6.77 5.24
N ILE A 211 -1.57 5.98 4.81
CA ILE A 211 -1.73 4.53 4.58
C ILE A 211 -1.02 3.81 5.72
N VAL A 212 -1.72 2.91 6.42
CA VAL A 212 -1.16 2.06 7.48
C VAL A 212 -1.08 0.64 6.96
N LEU A 213 0.15 0.15 6.78
CA LEU A 213 0.40 -1.18 6.26
C LEU A 213 0.32 -2.22 7.37
N SER A 214 -0.33 -3.35 7.07
CA SER A 214 -0.35 -4.51 7.96
C SER A 214 0.96 -5.30 7.80
N PRO A 215 1.75 -5.49 8.88
CA PRO A 215 3.01 -6.21 8.78
C PRO A 215 2.78 -7.70 8.49
N ASP A 216 3.81 -8.39 8.03
CA ASP A 216 3.79 -9.85 7.76
C ASP A 216 4.11 -10.70 8.99
N GLU A 217 4.11 -10.08 10.18
CA GLU A 217 4.44 -10.69 11.47
C GLU A 217 3.18 -11.05 12.29
N ASP A 218 3.39 -11.73 13.42
CA ASP A 218 2.33 -12.02 14.38
C ASP A 218 1.69 -10.72 14.94
N GLU A 219 0.43 -10.80 15.35
CA GLU A 219 -0.33 -9.67 15.90
C GLU A 219 -0.45 -8.45 14.97
N ALA A 220 -0.38 -8.65 13.65
CA ALA A 220 -0.38 -7.58 12.65
C ALA A 220 -1.51 -6.56 12.85
N ASP A 221 -2.75 -7.01 13.04
CA ASP A 221 -3.90 -6.13 13.24
C ASP A 221 -3.81 -5.29 14.51
N ILE A 222 -3.24 -5.85 15.60
CA ILE A 222 -3.03 -5.11 16.85
C ILE A 222 -2.06 -3.96 16.61
N GLN A 223 -1.00 -4.18 15.82
CA GLN A 223 -0.06 -3.13 15.45
C GLN A 223 -0.71 -2.05 14.58
N VAL A 224 -1.56 -2.43 13.62
CA VAL A 224 -2.33 -1.51 12.77
C VAL A 224 -3.28 -0.66 13.62
N ILE A 225 -4.11 -1.29 14.46
CA ILE A 225 -5.06 -0.62 15.37
C ILE A 225 -4.31 0.36 16.28
N LYS A 226 -3.18 -0.06 16.86
CA LYS A 226 -2.38 0.80 17.74
C LYS A 226 -1.73 1.96 16.99
N THR A 227 -1.32 1.77 15.73
CA THR A 227 -0.80 2.83 14.86
C THR A 227 -1.88 3.84 14.51
N VAL A 228 -3.08 3.40 14.13
CA VAL A 228 -4.23 4.30 13.89
C VAL A 228 -4.56 5.07 15.17
N MET A 229 -4.61 4.40 16.32
CA MET A 229 -4.83 5.04 17.62
C MET A 229 -3.74 6.07 17.97
N SER A 230 -2.50 5.83 17.55
CA SER A 230 -1.38 6.75 17.76
C SER A 230 -1.56 8.06 17.00
N LEU A 231 -2.36 8.06 15.93
CA LEU A 231 -2.76 9.23 15.15
C LEU A 231 -4.03 9.88 15.70
N THR A 232 -5.11 9.11 15.84
CA THR A 232 -6.46 9.61 16.17
C THR A 232 -6.56 10.12 17.62
N ASN A 233 -5.83 9.51 18.56
CA ASN A 233 -5.82 9.90 19.98
C ASN A 233 -4.56 10.70 20.39
N SER A 234 -3.76 11.16 19.44
CA SER A 234 -2.55 11.94 19.72
C SER A 234 -2.85 13.32 20.31
N SER A 235 -2.08 13.77 21.30
CA SER A 235 -2.12 15.17 21.76
C SER A 235 -1.53 16.17 20.75
N PHE A 236 -0.84 15.68 19.72
CA PHE A 236 -0.18 16.49 18.69
C PHE A 236 -1.00 16.61 17.40
N ARG A 237 -2.20 16.02 17.33
CA ARG A 237 -2.99 15.99 16.10
C ARG A 237 -3.56 17.36 15.69
N LYS A 238 -3.79 17.52 14.39
CA LYS A 238 -4.59 18.63 13.85
C LYS A 238 -6.08 18.49 14.24
N LYS A 239 -6.83 19.59 14.09
CA LYS A 239 -8.26 19.64 14.41
C LYS A 239 -9.10 18.91 13.37
N GLU A 240 -8.68 18.97 12.13
CA GLU A 240 -9.33 18.31 11.01
C GLU A 240 -9.16 16.79 11.11
N ALA A 241 -10.14 16.06 10.57
CA ALA A 241 -10.03 14.62 10.42
C ALA A 241 -8.82 14.26 9.54
N PHE A 242 -8.15 13.17 9.88
CA PHE A 242 -7.26 12.50 8.96
C PHE A 242 -8.06 11.74 7.90
N HIS A 243 -7.41 11.42 6.80
CA HIS A 243 -7.85 10.40 5.88
C HIS A 243 -6.87 9.24 6.02
N ILE A 244 -7.28 8.22 6.76
CA ILE A 244 -6.46 7.05 7.05
C ILE A 244 -7.04 5.86 6.28
N VAL A 245 -6.18 5.08 5.64
CA VAL A 245 -6.55 3.78 5.05
C VAL A 245 -5.66 2.73 5.68
N ALA A 246 -6.25 1.65 6.15
CA ALA A 246 -5.54 0.61 6.88
C ALA A 246 -6.04 -0.78 6.48
N GLU A 247 -5.15 -1.75 6.41
CA GLU A 247 -5.49 -3.15 6.13
C GLU A 247 -5.66 -3.92 7.44
N ILE A 248 -6.73 -4.72 7.54
CA ILE A 248 -6.99 -5.68 8.62
C ILE A 248 -7.03 -7.08 8.02
N LYS A 249 -6.40 -8.05 8.68
CA LYS A 249 -6.26 -9.45 8.23
C LYS A 249 -7.23 -10.40 8.91
N ASP A 250 -7.72 -10.07 10.10
CA ASP A 250 -8.69 -10.86 10.87
C ASP A 250 -9.99 -10.07 11.09
N GLU A 251 -11.10 -10.64 10.64
CA GLU A 251 -12.45 -10.08 10.78
C GLU A 251 -12.81 -9.82 12.25
N THR A 252 -12.32 -10.63 13.18
CA THR A 252 -12.60 -10.48 14.62
C THR A 252 -12.03 -9.20 15.22
N HIS A 253 -11.05 -8.58 14.56
CA HIS A 253 -10.46 -7.30 14.99
C HIS A 253 -11.13 -6.08 14.35
N LEU A 254 -12.03 -6.27 13.37
CA LEU A 254 -12.64 -5.16 12.61
C LEU A 254 -13.43 -4.20 13.51
N GLU A 255 -14.21 -4.73 14.46
CA GLU A 255 -14.97 -3.89 15.40
C GLU A 255 -14.05 -3.00 16.24
N ALA A 256 -12.95 -3.56 16.75
CA ALA A 256 -11.96 -2.80 17.51
C ALA A 256 -11.25 -1.74 16.66
N ALA A 257 -10.99 -2.06 15.39
CA ALA A 257 -10.39 -1.14 14.42
C ALA A 257 -11.31 0.06 14.16
N GLU A 258 -12.59 -0.17 13.88
CA GLU A 258 -13.58 0.88 13.66
C GLU A 258 -13.73 1.83 14.88
N LEU A 259 -13.70 1.27 16.10
CA LEU A 259 -13.76 2.05 17.34
C LEU A 259 -12.58 3.03 17.48
N VAL A 260 -11.36 2.65 17.10
CA VAL A 260 -10.19 3.54 17.17
C VAL A 260 -10.10 4.50 15.97
N GLY A 261 -10.71 4.13 14.84
CA GLY A 261 -10.72 4.91 13.60
C GLY A 261 -11.56 6.19 13.69
N GLN A 262 -12.61 6.21 14.54
CA GLN A 262 -13.48 7.38 14.78
C GLN A 262 -14.07 8.00 13.49
N GLY A 263 -14.29 7.19 12.45
CA GLY A 263 -14.77 7.64 11.13
C GLY A 263 -13.73 8.39 10.28
N GLU A 264 -12.47 8.46 10.74
CA GLU A 264 -11.34 9.04 10.01
C GLU A 264 -10.48 7.97 9.31
N ALA A 265 -10.59 6.72 9.76
CA ALA A 265 -9.93 5.56 9.18
C ALA A 265 -10.92 4.68 8.42
N THR A 266 -10.52 4.28 7.22
CA THR A 266 -11.21 3.28 6.41
C THR A 266 -10.40 1.99 6.48
N PHE A 267 -11.01 0.93 7.01
CA PHE A 267 -10.38 -0.38 7.11
C PHE A 267 -10.74 -1.26 5.92
N LEU A 268 -9.73 -1.92 5.35
CA LEU A 268 -9.88 -2.88 4.28
C LEU A 268 -9.66 -4.28 4.81
N PHE A 269 -10.65 -5.15 4.63
CA PHE A 269 -10.49 -6.57 4.90
C PHE A 269 -10.13 -7.33 3.62
N ALA A 270 -8.84 -7.35 3.30
CA ALA A 270 -8.35 -7.80 1.99
C ALA A 270 -8.70 -9.26 1.66
N SER A 271 -8.66 -10.16 2.64
CA SER A 271 -8.96 -11.59 2.46
C SER A 271 -10.37 -11.85 1.94
N ASP A 272 -11.34 -11.02 2.35
CA ASP A 272 -12.73 -11.14 1.93
C ASP A 272 -12.92 -10.70 0.47
N LEU A 273 -12.33 -9.56 0.11
CA LEU A 273 -12.34 -9.05 -1.26
C LEU A 273 -11.63 -9.99 -2.23
N ILE A 274 -10.47 -10.53 -1.85
CA ILE A 274 -9.74 -11.50 -2.66
C ILE A 274 -10.59 -12.75 -2.88
N ALA A 275 -11.33 -13.21 -1.86
CA ALA A 275 -12.19 -14.38 -1.99
C ALA A 275 -13.35 -14.14 -2.97
N ARG A 276 -14.05 -13.01 -2.85
CA ARG A 276 -15.14 -12.60 -3.76
C ARG A 276 -14.67 -12.46 -5.19
N ILE A 277 -13.57 -11.72 -5.41
CA ILE A 277 -12.96 -11.54 -6.73
C ILE A 277 -12.53 -12.88 -7.31
N THR A 278 -11.93 -13.76 -6.51
CA THR A 278 -11.53 -15.09 -6.97
C THR A 278 -12.75 -15.91 -7.41
N ALA A 279 -13.82 -15.95 -6.61
CA ALA A 279 -15.04 -16.67 -6.94
C ALA A 279 -15.70 -16.15 -8.24
N GLN A 280 -15.82 -14.82 -8.37
CA GLN A 280 -16.42 -14.18 -9.55
C GLN A 280 -15.58 -14.40 -10.82
N THR A 281 -14.27 -14.15 -10.75
CA THR A 281 -13.36 -14.28 -11.91
C THR A 281 -13.15 -15.74 -12.32
N CYS A 282 -13.27 -16.68 -11.38
CA CYS A 282 -13.21 -18.11 -11.66
C CYS A 282 -14.33 -18.55 -12.61
N ARG A 283 -15.55 -18.01 -12.43
CA ARG A 283 -16.74 -18.35 -13.22
C ARG A 283 -16.87 -17.61 -14.55
N GLN A 284 -16.11 -16.53 -14.73
CA GLN A 284 -16.21 -15.63 -15.88
C GLN A 284 -14.84 -15.33 -16.48
N SER A 285 -14.50 -16.02 -17.57
CA SER A 285 -13.31 -15.74 -18.38
C SER A 285 -13.27 -14.25 -18.76
N GLY A 286 -12.13 -13.59 -18.54
CA GLY A 286 -11.90 -12.17 -18.86
C GLY A 286 -12.37 -11.16 -17.81
N LEU A 287 -13.14 -11.56 -16.79
CA LEU A 287 -13.59 -10.64 -15.73
C LEU A 287 -12.40 -10.10 -14.90
N ALA A 288 -11.40 -10.94 -14.72
CA ALA A 288 -10.07 -10.62 -14.21
C ALA A 288 -9.44 -9.36 -14.82
N VAL A 289 -9.49 -9.27 -16.15
CA VAL A 289 -8.93 -8.14 -16.91
C VAL A 289 -9.74 -6.88 -16.61
N ILE A 290 -11.07 -6.99 -16.54
CA ILE A 290 -11.98 -5.89 -16.23
C ILE A 290 -11.73 -5.32 -14.83
N TYR A 291 -11.64 -6.17 -13.80
CA TYR A 291 -11.34 -5.69 -12.45
C TYR A 291 -9.96 -5.06 -12.36
N THR A 292 -8.98 -5.64 -13.03
CA THR A 292 -7.62 -5.08 -13.07
C THR A 292 -7.61 -3.71 -13.74
N ASP A 293 -8.33 -3.55 -14.86
CA ASP A 293 -8.44 -2.29 -15.59
C ASP A 293 -9.14 -1.22 -14.73
N LEU A 294 -10.26 -1.57 -14.09
CA LEU A 294 -11.05 -0.67 -13.25
C LEU A 294 -10.32 -0.20 -11.98
N LEU A 295 -9.41 -1.01 -11.45
CA LEU A 295 -8.69 -0.72 -10.20
C LEU A 295 -7.38 0.03 -10.40
N ARG A 296 -6.81 0.04 -11.62
CA ARG A 296 -5.57 0.75 -11.93
C ARG A 296 -5.81 2.25 -12.10
N PHE A 297 -4.77 3.05 -11.83
CA PHE A 297 -4.75 4.49 -12.15
C PHE A 297 -4.35 4.79 -13.61
N GLU A 298 -4.25 3.76 -14.44
CA GLU A 298 -3.93 3.92 -15.86
C GLU A 298 -5.23 3.79 -16.67
N GLY A 299 -5.56 4.81 -17.47
CA GLY A 299 -6.71 4.74 -18.36
C GLY A 299 -7.93 5.45 -17.78
N ASP A 300 -9.05 4.73 -17.68
CA ASP A 300 -10.32 5.27 -17.18
C ASP A 300 -10.59 4.77 -15.76
N GLU A 301 -10.87 5.70 -14.85
CA GLU A 301 -11.08 5.50 -13.42
C GLU A 301 -12.52 5.84 -12.99
N ILE A 302 -12.85 5.58 -11.72
CA ILE A 302 -14.17 5.86 -11.16
C ILE A 302 -14.20 7.25 -10.53
N TYR A 303 -15.08 8.12 -11.03
CA TYR A 303 -15.26 9.48 -10.54
C TYR A 303 -16.69 9.75 -10.05
N PHE A 304 -16.80 10.64 -9.06
CA PHE A 304 -18.06 11.13 -8.52
C PHE A 304 -18.26 12.58 -8.95
N GLN A 305 -19.29 12.83 -9.76
CA GLN A 305 -19.54 14.16 -10.30
C GLN A 305 -20.95 14.63 -9.99
N GLU A 306 -21.08 15.83 -9.39
CA GLU A 306 -22.36 16.52 -9.32
C GLU A 306 -22.66 17.17 -10.67
N GLU A 307 -23.79 16.81 -11.28
CA GLU A 307 -24.18 17.34 -12.59
C GLU A 307 -25.56 18.02 -12.52
N PRO A 308 -25.59 19.36 -12.38
CA PRO A 308 -26.83 20.12 -12.23
C PRO A 308 -27.84 19.92 -13.36
N GLN A 309 -27.39 19.63 -14.59
CA GLN A 309 -28.27 19.45 -15.75
C GLN A 309 -29.00 18.09 -15.77
N LEU A 310 -28.62 17.16 -14.89
CA LEU A 310 -29.30 15.87 -14.72
C LEU A 310 -30.34 15.88 -13.60
N VAL A 311 -30.44 16.96 -12.82
CA VAL A 311 -31.43 17.08 -11.75
C VAL A 311 -32.85 16.96 -12.31
N GLY A 312 -33.64 16.06 -11.73
CA GLY A 312 -35.00 15.74 -12.16
C GLY A 312 -35.10 14.74 -13.32
N LYS A 313 -33.97 14.29 -13.89
CA LYS A 313 -33.94 13.20 -14.88
C LYS A 313 -33.81 11.85 -14.19
N SER A 314 -34.05 10.79 -14.97
CA SER A 314 -33.89 9.40 -14.52
C SER A 314 -32.45 8.92 -14.67
N TYR A 315 -32.08 7.86 -13.94
CA TYR A 315 -30.81 7.17 -14.11
C TYR A 315 -30.59 6.72 -15.57
N LYS A 316 -31.63 6.20 -16.23
CA LYS A 316 -31.58 5.85 -17.66
C LYS A 316 -31.18 7.03 -18.54
N ASP A 317 -31.74 8.21 -18.28
CA ASP A 317 -31.39 9.40 -19.07
C ASP A 317 -29.94 9.82 -18.82
N ALA A 318 -29.41 9.64 -17.61
CA ALA A 318 -28.01 9.88 -17.31
C ALA A 318 -27.09 8.92 -18.07
N VAL A 319 -27.36 7.60 -18.07
CA VAL A 319 -26.56 6.60 -18.80
C VAL A 319 -26.38 6.96 -20.28
N LEU A 320 -27.43 7.52 -20.90
CA LEU A 320 -27.43 7.92 -22.32
C LEU A 320 -26.95 9.37 -22.54
N ALA A 321 -26.69 10.16 -21.50
CA ALA A 321 -26.31 11.57 -21.64
C ALA A 321 -24.80 11.80 -21.83
N TYR A 322 -23.97 10.79 -21.63
CA TYR A 322 -22.52 10.86 -21.79
C TYR A 322 -22.09 10.09 -23.04
N ASN A 323 -21.19 10.64 -23.84
CA ASN A 323 -20.51 9.93 -24.93
C ASN A 323 -19.15 9.39 -24.48
N SER A 324 -18.41 10.16 -23.68
CA SER A 324 -17.04 9.83 -23.22
C SER A 324 -16.91 9.15 -21.86
N SER A 325 -18.03 8.98 -21.13
CA SER A 325 -18.01 8.39 -19.78
C SER A 325 -19.09 7.32 -19.62
N ALA A 326 -18.79 6.20 -18.99
CA ALA A 326 -19.74 5.12 -18.72
C ALA A 326 -20.30 5.28 -17.31
N VAL A 327 -21.55 5.71 -17.20
CA VAL A 327 -22.25 5.80 -15.92
C VAL A 327 -22.42 4.39 -15.35
N MET A 328 -22.09 4.21 -14.07
CA MET A 328 -22.23 2.92 -13.36
C MET A 328 -23.21 2.98 -12.19
N GLY A 329 -23.47 4.16 -11.64
CA GLY A 329 -24.31 4.31 -10.46
C GLY A 329 -24.57 5.76 -10.06
N LEU A 330 -25.20 5.91 -8.90
CA LEU A 330 -25.53 7.21 -8.30
C LEU A 330 -25.09 7.22 -6.84
N ASN A 331 -24.38 8.27 -6.41
CA ASN A 331 -24.17 8.55 -4.99
C ASN A 331 -25.23 9.53 -4.51
N THR A 332 -26.21 9.01 -3.75
CA THR A 332 -27.38 9.79 -3.34
C THR A 332 -27.31 10.17 -1.87
N LYS A 333 -27.79 11.37 -1.53
CA LYS A 333 -27.87 11.79 -0.12
C LYS A 333 -28.90 10.99 0.70
N ARG A 334 -29.82 10.31 0.01
CA ARG A 334 -30.97 9.61 0.61
C ARG A 334 -30.69 8.14 0.89
N LYS A 335 -30.07 7.45 -0.07
CA LYS A 335 -29.86 6.00 -0.06
C LYS A 335 -28.39 5.61 -0.03
N GLY A 336 -27.47 6.58 -0.04
CA GLY A 336 -26.04 6.34 -0.23
C GLY A 336 -25.72 6.03 -1.69
N PHE A 337 -24.61 5.34 -1.91
CA PHE A 337 -24.21 4.82 -3.22
C PHE A 337 -25.20 3.75 -3.70
N LEU A 338 -25.52 3.78 -4.99
CA LEU A 338 -26.38 2.82 -5.68
C LEU A 338 -25.68 2.37 -6.94
N LEU A 339 -25.29 1.09 -7.00
CA LEU A 339 -24.72 0.46 -8.17
C LEU A 339 -25.82 -0.09 -9.09
N ASN A 340 -25.82 0.30 -10.36
CA ASN A 340 -26.88 -0.05 -11.33
C ASN A 340 -28.30 0.08 -10.74
N PRO A 341 -28.71 1.29 -10.30
CA PRO A 341 -30.07 1.51 -9.79
C PRO A 341 -31.11 1.26 -10.88
N ASN A 342 -32.39 1.14 -10.46
CA ASN A 342 -33.49 1.05 -11.40
C ASN A 342 -33.46 2.21 -12.41
N ASN A 343 -33.80 1.93 -13.66
CA ASN A 343 -33.81 2.91 -14.75
C ASN A 343 -34.52 4.22 -14.42
N ASP A 344 -35.61 4.15 -13.66
CA ASP A 344 -36.45 5.29 -13.29
C ASP A 344 -36.03 5.98 -11.99
N GLU A 345 -34.91 5.58 -11.36
CA GLU A 345 -34.41 6.23 -10.14
C GLU A 345 -34.14 7.72 -10.43
N PRO A 346 -34.77 8.66 -9.70
CA PRO A 346 -34.64 10.08 -9.99
C PRO A 346 -33.36 10.65 -9.40
N ILE A 347 -32.66 11.47 -10.19
CA ILE A 347 -31.48 12.22 -9.76
C ILE A 347 -31.95 13.53 -9.10
N MET A 348 -31.61 13.72 -7.82
CA MET A 348 -31.97 14.92 -7.06
C MET A 348 -30.81 15.92 -6.97
N ALA A 349 -31.13 17.14 -6.54
CA ALA A 349 -30.12 18.18 -6.33
C ALA A 349 -29.11 17.74 -5.26
N GLY A 350 -27.82 17.77 -5.60
CA GLY A 350 -26.73 17.31 -4.74
C GLY A 350 -26.51 15.79 -4.73
N ASP A 351 -27.22 15.01 -5.54
CA ASP A 351 -26.80 13.65 -5.88
C ASP A 351 -25.65 13.72 -6.90
N GLN A 352 -24.75 12.74 -6.87
CA GLN A 352 -23.62 12.66 -7.79
C GLN A 352 -23.80 11.45 -8.72
N VAL A 353 -23.47 11.64 -10.00
CA VAL A 353 -23.29 10.53 -10.93
C VAL A 353 -21.94 9.88 -10.63
N VAL A 354 -21.93 8.55 -10.61
CA VAL A 354 -20.69 7.77 -10.51
C VAL A 354 -20.44 7.15 -11.87
N ALA A 355 -19.30 7.48 -12.47
CA ALA A 355 -18.97 7.09 -13.85
C ALA A 355 -17.51 6.66 -13.99
N ILE A 356 -17.28 5.76 -14.94
CA ILE A 356 -15.95 5.40 -15.44
C ILE A 356 -15.58 6.43 -16.50
N SER A 357 -14.47 7.15 -16.30
CA SER A 357 -14.01 8.23 -17.18
C SER A 357 -12.50 8.42 -17.08
N ARG A 358 -11.89 9.14 -18.00
CA ARG A 358 -10.44 9.32 -18.05
C ARG A 358 -9.86 10.20 -16.94
N ASP A 359 -10.63 11.18 -16.50
CA ASP A 359 -10.28 12.13 -15.45
C ASP A 359 -11.56 12.75 -14.86
N ASP A 360 -11.46 13.45 -13.73
CA ASP A 360 -12.60 14.09 -13.07
C ASP A 360 -13.25 15.18 -13.95
N ASP A 361 -12.43 15.96 -14.65
CA ASP A 361 -12.87 17.02 -15.56
C ASP A 361 -13.43 16.51 -16.91
N THR A 362 -13.35 15.20 -17.15
CA THR A 362 -13.89 14.55 -18.35
C THR A 362 -15.29 13.96 -18.15
N VAL A 363 -15.83 13.96 -16.92
CA VAL A 363 -17.22 13.57 -16.66
C VAL A 363 -18.16 14.71 -17.07
N ILE A 364 -18.29 14.89 -18.39
CA ILE A 364 -19.05 15.98 -19.00
C ILE A 364 -20.23 15.46 -19.82
N LEU A 365 -21.33 16.21 -19.84
CA LEU A 365 -22.49 15.90 -20.68
C LEU A 365 -22.22 16.21 -22.16
N ASP A 366 -21.38 15.39 -22.79
CA ASP A 366 -20.99 15.47 -24.21
C ASP A 366 -21.84 14.58 -25.13
N GLY A 367 -22.81 13.86 -24.56
CA GLY A 367 -23.65 12.92 -25.27
C GLY A 367 -24.85 13.54 -25.99
N ASN A 368 -25.28 12.85 -27.04
CA ASN A 368 -26.45 13.25 -27.84
C ASN A 368 -27.79 12.74 -27.26
N GLY A 369 -27.76 12.10 -26.08
CA GLY A 369 -28.96 11.51 -25.47
C GLY A 369 -29.55 10.42 -26.35
N LYS A 370 -30.88 10.43 -26.49
CA LYS A 370 -31.62 9.45 -27.31
C LYS A 370 -31.61 9.73 -28.82
N LYS A 371 -30.88 10.74 -29.30
CA LYS A 371 -30.93 11.14 -30.71
C LYS A 371 -30.16 10.14 -31.58
N GLY A 372 -30.84 9.53 -32.54
CA GLY A 372 -30.22 8.63 -33.53
C GLY A 372 -30.07 7.18 -33.07
N LEU A 373 -30.63 6.83 -31.89
CA LEU A 373 -30.75 5.45 -31.44
C LEU A 373 -31.63 4.65 -32.41
N GLN A 374 -31.21 3.42 -32.71
CA GLN A 374 -32.06 2.49 -33.44
C GLN A 374 -33.24 2.08 -32.55
N ASP A 375 -34.42 1.86 -33.15
CA ASP A 375 -35.61 1.45 -32.40
C ASP A 375 -35.34 0.12 -31.69
N PRO A 376 -35.24 0.10 -30.35
CA PRO A 376 -34.84 -1.08 -29.63
C PRO A 376 -35.98 -2.10 -29.56
N SER A 377 -37.22 -1.74 -29.94
CA SER A 377 -38.35 -2.67 -30.04
C SER A 377 -38.24 -3.63 -31.25
N ALA A 378 -37.37 -3.33 -32.21
CA ALA A 378 -37.05 -4.23 -33.32
C ALA A 378 -36.25 -5.47 -32.87
N PHE A 379 -35.51 -5.36 -31.76
CA PHE A 379 -34.70 -6.44 -31.21
C PHE A 379 -35.55 -7.36 -30.33
N LYS A 380 -35.60 -8.65 -30.65
CA LYS A 380 -36.31 -9.64 -29.83
C LYS A 380 -35.40 -10.16 -28.74
N GLN A 381 -35.81 -9.91 -27.50
CA GLN A 381 -35.22 -10.48 -26.29
C GLN A 381 -35.04 -12.01 -26.44
N LYS A 382 -33.78 -12.47 -26.40
CA LYS A 382 -33.47 -13.91 -26.35
C LYS A 382 -33.41 -14.34 -24.89
N GLN A 383 -34.14 -15.41 -24.56
CA GLN A 383 -34.03 -16.04 -23.23
C GLN A 383 -32.63 -16.61 -23.03
N THR A 384 -32.11 -16.42 -21.83
CA THR A 384 -30.80 -16.91 -21.41
C THR A 384 -30.96 -18.32 -20.83
N GLU A 385 -30.03 -19.22 -21.15
CA GLU A 385 -29.96 -20.53 -20.49
C GLU A 385 -29.45 -20.35 -19.06
N MET A 386 -30.15 -20.95 -18.09
CA MET A 386 -29.64 -21.03 -16.72
C MET A 386 -28.42 -21.97 -16.70
N LYS A 387 -27.33 -21.53 -16.07
CA LYS A 387 -26.17 -22.39 -15.86
C LYS A 387 -26.54 -23.57 -14.96
N GLY A 388 -26.08 -24.77 -15.33
CA GLY A 388 -26.27 -25.99 -14.56
C GLY A 388 -25.28 -26.14 -13.40
N ALA A 389 -25.20 -27.34 -12.83
CA ALA A 389 -24.18 -27.67 -11.83
C ALA A 389 -22.77 -27.62 -12.45
N GLU A 390 -21.83 -27.03 -11.72
CA GLU A 390 -20.44 -26.78 -12.14
C GLU A 390 -19.48 -27.71 -11.37
N ARG A 391 -18.34 -28.06 -11.96
CA ARG A 391 -17.26 -28.83 -11.30
C ARG A 391 -16.02 -27.95 -11.11
N ILE A 392 -15.61 -27.76 -9.87
CA ILE A 392 -14.52 -26.86 -9.47
C ILE A 392 -13.39 -27.66 -8.85
N LEU A 393 -12.15 -27.38 -9.29
CA LEU A 393 -10.93 -27.97 -8.73
C LEU A 393 -10.13 -26.91 -8.00
N VAL A 394 -9.88 -27.09 -6.71
CA VAL A 394 -8.98 -26.27 -5.91
C VAL A 394 -7.65 -27.00 -5.74
N LEU A 395 -6.55 -26.35 -6.11
CA LEU A 395 -5.19 -26.87 -6.05
C LEU A 395 -4.41 -26.07 -5.00
N GLY A 396 -3.99 -26.73 -3.92
CA GLY A 396 -3.39 -26.07 -2.77
C GLY A 396 -4.44 -25.46 -1.83
N TRP A 397 -3.98 -24.94 -0.69
CA TRP A 397 -4.86 -24.34 0.31
C TRP A 397 -4.12 -23.32 1.18
N ASN A 398 -4.82 -22.25 1.56
CA ASN A 398 -4.39 -21.29 2.56
C ASN A 398 -5.61 -20.76 3.33
N GLU A 399 -5.42 -19.79 4.22
CA GLU A 399 -6.47 -19.25 5.09
C GLU A 399 -7.66 -18.61 4.33
N THR A 400 -7.46 -18.13 3.10
CA THR A 400 -8.54 -17.56 2.27
C THR A 400 -9.45 -18.63 1.66
N GLY A 401 -9.03 -19.90 1.68
CA GLY A 401 -9.74 -21.00 1.00
C GLY A 401 -11.16 -21.19 1.51
N PHE A 402 -11.38 -21.08 2.82
CA PHE A 402 -12.71 -21.17 3.41
C PHE A 402 -13.66 -20.10 2.86
N ARG A 403 -13.19 -18.86 2.75
CA ARG A 403 -13.98 -17.74 2.22
C ARG A 403 -14.30 -17.94 0.74
N ILE A 404 -13.32 -18.39 -0.05
CA ILE A 404 -13.54 -18.69 -1.47
C ILE A 404 -14.63 -19.76 -1.63
N VAL A 405 -14.59 -20.84 -0.83
CA VAL A 405 -15.62 -21.89 -0.87
C VAL A 405 -16.98 -21.35 -0.45
N ALA A 406 -17.04 -20.50 0.58
CA ALA A 406 -18.28 -19.86 1.01
C ALA A 406 -18.88 -18.96 -0.08
N GLU A 407 -18.07 -18.13 -0.72
CA GLU A 407 -18.49 -17.29 -1.84
C GLU A 407 -18.96 -18.13 -3.03
N LEU A 408 -18.19 -19.14 -3.44
CA LEU A 408 -18.59 -20.06 -4.52
C LEU A 408 -19.94 -20.72 -4.23
N ASN A 409 -20.19 -21.14 -3.00
CA ASN A 409 -21.47 -21.75 -2.61
C ASN A 409 -22.67 -20.83 -2.86
N SER A 410 -22.49 -19.51 -2.76
CA SER A 410 -23.54 -18.53 -3.04
C SER A 410 -23.87 -18.41 -4.53
N TYR A 411 -22.88 -18.65 -5.41
CA TYR A 411 -23.01 -18.48 -6.86
C TYR A 411 -23.38 -19.75 -7.66
N VAL A 412 -22.99 -20.93 -7.15
CA VAL A 412 -23.12 -22.18 -7.91
C VAL A 412 -24.50 -22.80 -7.75
N ALA A 413 -24.99 -23.45 -8.82
CA ALA A 413 -26.22 -24.22 -8.76
C ALA A 413 -26.07 -25.41 -7.81
N LYS A 414 -27.19 -25.82 -7.19
CA LYS A 414 -27.23 -26.96 -6.28
C LYS A 414 -26.75 -28.25 -6.96
N GLY A 415 -25.85 -28.97 -6.29
CA GLY A 415 -25.26 -30.21 -6.80
C GLY A 415 -23.95 -30.01 -7.55
N SER A 416 -23.39 -28.80 -7.50
CA SER A 416 -22.04 -28.53 -8.00
C SER A 416 -20.99 -29.26 -7.16
N GLU A 417 -19.89 -29.66 -7.79
CA GLU A 417 -18.82 -30.43 -7.14
C GLU A 417 -17.60 -29.54 -6.89
N LEU A 418 -16.99 -29.65 -5.71
CA LEU A 418 -15.71 -29.02 -5.40
C LEU A 418 -14.72 -30.07 -4.91
N VAL A 419 -13.64 -30.24 -5.65
CA VAL A 419 -12.56 -31.17 -5.36
C VAL A 419 -11.34 -30.37 -4.91
N ILE A 420 -10.77 -30.68 -3.75
CA ILE A 420 -9.58 -30.01 -3.22
C ILE A 420 -8.39 -30.96 -3.26
N LEU A 421 -7.33 -30.61 -3.99
CA LEU A 421 -6.03 -31.28 -3.93
C LEU A 421 -5.11 -30.54 -2.96
N ASN A 422 -4.74 -31.18 -1.86
CA ASN A 422 -3.77 -30.60 -0.92
C ASN A 422 -2.85 -31.66 -0.30
N GLU A 423 -1.67 -31.25 0.17
CA GLU A 423 -0.70 -32.16 0.80
C GLU A 423 -1.22 -32.74 2.12
N THR A 424 -1.93 -31.90 2.88
CA THR A 424 -2.52 -32.24 4.17
C THR A 424 -4.05 -32.13 4.09
N PRO A 425 -4.79 -33.00 4.79
CA PRO A 425 -6.24 -32.83 4.93
C PRO A 425 -6.58 -31.45 5.50
N ILE A 426 -7.65 -30.86 4.98
CA ILE A 426 -8.17 -29.57 5.43
C ILE A 426 -9.36 -29.83 6.32
N ASP A 427 -9.42 -29.14 7.46
CA ASP A 427 -10.54 -29.19 8.38
C ASP A 427 -11.69 -28.30 7.87
N ILE A 428 -12.41 -28.78 6.86
CA ILE A 428 -13.58 -28.12 6.29
C ILE A 428 -14.80 -29.02 6.45
N ASN A 429 -15.87 -28.47 7.03
CA ASN A 429 -17.09 -29.22 7.26
C ASN A 429 -17.94 -29.25 5.97
N PRO A 430 -18.15 -30.41 5.33
CA PRO A 430 -18.90 -30.49 4.08
C PRO A 430 -20.37 -30.08 4.22
N THR A 431 -20.94 -30.16 5.42
CA THR A 431 -22.37 -29.88 5.65
C THR A 431 -22.70 -28.40 5.76
N GLU A 432 -21.68 -27.53 5.78
CA GLU A 432 -21.84 -26.08 5.87
C GLU A 432 -22.31 -25.45 4.55
N PHE A 433 -22.08 -26.13 3.42
CA PHE A 433 -22.33 -25.59 2.08
C PHE A 433 -23.51 -26.31 1.40
N ALA A 434 -24.61 -25.60 1.20
CA ALA A 434 -25.87 -26.17 0.72
C ALA A 434 -25.87 -26.56 -0.77
N ASN A 435 -25.05 -25.89 -1.59
CA ASN A 435 -25.03 -26.05 -3.04
C ASN A 435 -23.85 -26.90 -3.53
N LEU A 436 -22.80 -27.04 -2.71
CA LEU A 436 -21.55 -27.72 -3.05
C LEU A 436 -21.43 -29.14 -2.45
N MET A 437 -20.95 -30.07 -3.25
CA MET A 437 -20.49 -31.39 -2.83
C MET A 437 -18.96 -31.39 -2.73
N LEU A 438 -18.45 -31.39 -1.50
CA LEU A 438 -17.01 -31.28 -1.22
C LEU A 438 -16.32 -32.65 -1.16
N SER A 439 -15.16 -32.74 -1.80
CA SER A 439 -14.25 -33.88 -1.68
C SER A 439 -12.80 -33.43 -1.63
N GLN A 440 -11.95 -34.21 -0.97
CA GLN A 440 -10.53 -33.91 -0.80
C GLN A 440 -9.67 -35.06 -1.32
N VAL A 441 -8.59 -34.72 -2.00
CA VAL A 441 -7.59 -35.63 -2.52
C VAL A 441 -6.23 -35.23 -1.95
N LYS A 442 -5.51 -36.21 -1.38
CA LYS A 442 -4.17 -35.97 -0.84
C LYS A 442 -3.14 -36.00 -1.96
N GLY A 443 -2.37 -34.94 -2.12
CA GLY A 443 -1.27 -34.89 -3.08
C GLY A 443 -0.61 -33.52 -3.22
N GLU A 444 0.61 -33.51 -3.73
CA GLU A 444 1.33 -32.30 -4.09
C GLU A 444 0.91 -31.78 -5.47
N ILE A 445 0.66 -30.47 -5.57
CA ILE A 445 0.27 -29.77 -6.81
C ILE A 445 1.37 -29.73 -7.88
N THR A 446 2.63 -29.85 -7.47
CA THR A 446 3.82 -29.84 -8.36
C THR A 446 4.11 -31.21 -8.95
N ASN A 447 3.42 -32.26 -8.50
CA ASN A 447 3.62 -33.61 -9.02
C ASN A 447 2.63 -33.91 -10.14
N ARG A 448 3.15 -34.01 -11.36
CA ARG A 448 2.35 -34.29 -12.56
C ARG A 448 1.44 -35.52 -12.46
N ARG A 449 1.87 -36.60 -11.79
CA ARG A 449 1.06 -37.82 -11.65
C ARG A 449 -0.21 -37.61 -10.83
N ASN A 450 -0.16 -36.73 -9.82
CA ASN A 450 -1.32 -36.38 -9.02
C ASN A 450 -2.33 -35.63 -9.90
N LEU A 451 -1.86 -34.68 -10.71
CA LEU A 451 -2.71 -33.95 -11.65
C LEU A 451 -3.30 -34.89 -12.71
N ASP A 452 -2.53 -35.79 -13.31
CA ASP A 452 -3.06 -36.76 -14.29
C ASP A 452 -4.13 -37.69 -13.67
N THR A 453 -4.05 -37.98 -12.36
CA THR A 453 -5.05 -38.80 -11.65
C THR A 453 -6.36 -38.05 -11.42
N ILE A 454 -6.29 -36.74 -11.20
CA ILE A 454 -7.46 -35.87 -10.95
C ILE A 454 -8.18 -35.51 -12.25
N GLN A 455 -7.44 -35.49 -13.36
CA GLN A 455 -7.95 -35.09 -14.69
C GLN A 455 -8.52 -33.66 -14.69
N PRO A 456 -7.68 -32.61 -14.49
CA PRO A 456 -8.08 -31.20 -14.47
C PRO A 456 -8.93 -30.77 -15.67
N GLU A 457 -8.73 -31.40 -16.84
CA GLU A 457 -9.52 -31.18 -18.05
C GLU A 457 -11.00 -31.54 -17.92
N THR A 458 -11.42 -32.23 -16.86
CA THR A 458 -12.83 -32.58 -16.60
C THR A 458 -13.56 -31.54 -15.76
N PHE A 459 -12.85 -30.54 -15.24
CA PHE A 459 -13.41 -29.47 -14.44
C PHE A 459 -13.77 -28.27 -15.32
N ASP A 460 -14.78 -27.52 -14.89
CA ASP A 460 -15.19 -26.27 -15.53
C ASP A 460 -14.24 -25.15 -15.11
N HIS A 461 -13.85 -25.16 -13.83
CA HIS A 461 -13.00 -24.13 -13.25
C HIS A 461 -11.91 -24.70 -12.35
N ILE A 462 -10.72 -24.09 -12.41
CA ILE A 462 -9.56 -24.46 -11.59
C ILE A 462 -9.10 -23.24 -10.82
N ILE A 463 -8.96 -23.38 -9.50
CA ILE A 463 -8.40 -22.38 -8.60
C ILE A 463 -7.08 -22.92 -8.06
N LEU A 464 -5.98 -22.22 -8.32
CA LEU A 464 -4.65 -22.56 -7.83
C LEU A 464 -4.26 -21.58 -6.73
N MET A 465 -4.23 -22.07 -5.49
CA MET A 465 -3.93 -21.25 -4.33
C MET A 465 -2.44 -21.29 -3.99
N SER A 466 -1.90 -20.12 -3.62
CA SER A 466 -0.50 -20.03 -3.19
C SER A 466 -0.40 -20.46 -1.73
N ASN A 467 0.70 -21.12 -1.36
CA ASN A 467 0.97 -21.35 0.06
C ASN A 467 1.46 -20.05 0.69
N ARG A 468 0.75 -19.54 1.69
CA ARG A 468 1.12 -18.30 2.38
C ARG A 468 2.18 -18.51 3.46
N THR A 469 2.44 -19.76 3.84
CA THR A 469 3.51 -20.11 4.78
C THR A 469 4.87 -20.25 4.08
N GLY A 470 5.92 -19.72 4.71
CA GLY A 470 7.30 -19.83 4.22
C GLY A 470 7.70 -18.74 3.21
N ASN A 471 8.74 -19.03 2.43
CA ASN A 471 9.36 -18.07 1.51
C ASN A 471 8.47 -17.81 0.27
N ILE A 472 8.18 -16.54 -0.01
CA ILE A 472 7.39 -16.06 -1.17
C ILE A 472 7.86 -16.68 -2.48
N GLN A 473 9.16 -16.63 -2.76
CA GLN A 473 9.74 -17.14 -4.01
C GLN A 473 9.55 -18.65 -4.18
N SER A 474 9.63 -19.41 -3.08
CA SER A 474 9.37 -20.85 -3.11
C SER A 474 7.91 -21.15 -3.39
N SER A 475 6.99 -20.38 -2.77
CA SER A 475 5.56 -20.55 -2.99
C SER A 475 5.17 -20.25 -4.44
N ASP A 476 5.59 -19.10 -4.97
CA ASP A 476 5.29 -18.72 -6.35
C ASP A 476 5.93 -19.67 -7.37
N ALA A 477 7.15 -20.18 -7.11
CA ALA A 477 7.75 -21.20 -7.96
C ALA A 477 6.91 -22.48 -8.04
N ARG A 478 6.30 -22.92 -6.94
CA ARG A 478 5.40 -24.09 -6.93
C ARG A 478 4.12 -23.82 -7.72
N THR A 479 3.55 -22.63 -7.58
CA THR A 479 2.40 -22.16 -8.40
C THR A 479 2.75 -22.20 -9.89
N LEU A 480 3.89 -21.62 -10.28
CA LEU A 480 4.34 -21.61 -11.69
C LEU A 480 4.55 -23.02 -12.25
N VAL A 481 5.18 -23.92 -11.50
CA VAL A 481 5.35 -25.31 -11.92
C VAL A 481 4.00 -26.02 -12.12
N CYS A 482 3.04 -25.80 -11.21
CA CYS A 482 1.70 -26.35 -11.35
C CYS A 482 0.99 -25.82 -12.60
N LEU A 483 1.04 -24.50 -12.83
CA LEU A 483 0.47 -23.88 -14.04
C LEU A 483 1.07 -24.43 -15.32
N LEU A 484 2.40 -24.62 -15.39
CA LEU A 484 3.06 -25.26 -16.53
C LEU A 484 2.51 -26.68 -16.78
N HIS A 485 2.29 -27.45 -15.72
CA HIS A 485 1.68 -28.77 -15.86
C HIS A 485 0.24 -28.71 -16.36
N LEU A 486 -0.58 -27.81 -15.83
CA LEU A 486 -1.98 -27.62 -16.26
C LEU A 486 -2.07 -27.19 -17.72
N ARG A 487 -1.20 -26.28 -18.17
CA ARG A 487 -1.14 -25.87 -19.59
C ARG A 487 -0.79 -27.03 -20.49
N ASN A 488 0.20 -27.84 -20.10
CA ASN A 488 0.54 -29.05 -20.87
C ASN A 488 -0.60 -30.09 -20.89
N ILE A 489 -1.41 -30.20 -19.82
CA ILE A 489 -2.62 -31.04 -19.82
C ILE A 489 -3.65 -30.48 -20.80
N GLY A 490 -3.97 -29.19 -20.71
CA GLY A 490 -4.94 -28.52 -21.57
C GLY A 490 -4.60 -28.65 -23.06
N GLU A 491 -3.33 -28.43 -23.42
CA GLU A 491 -2.83 -28.61 -24.79
C GLU A 491 -3.02 -30.04 -25.31
N ARG A 492 -2.68 -31.05 -24.51
CA ARG A 492 -2.82 -32.47 -24.89
C ARG A 492 -4.28 -32.89 -25.04
N SER A 493 -5.16 -32.31 -24.23
CA SER A 493 -6.59 -32.59 -24.24
C SER A 493 -7.38 -31.67 -25.18
N ASN A 494 -6.71 -30.74 -25.88
CA ASN A 494 -7.31 -29.70 -26.71
C ASN A 494 -8.45 -28.94 -26.01
N LYS A 495 -8.25 -28.63 -24.72
CA LYS A 495 -9.19 -27.89 -23.88
C LYS A 495 -8.52 -26.64 -23.33
N ASP A 496 -9.18 -25.50 -23.47
CA ASP A 496 -8.76 -24.29 -22.77
C ASP A 496 -9.23 -24.38 -21.32
N LEU A 497 -8.28 -24.44 -20.40
CA LEU A 497 -8.57 -24.54 -18.98
C LEU A 497 -8.77 -23.13 -18.41
N SER A 498 -9.91 -22.91 -17.75
CA SER A 498 -10.17 -21.69 -16.97
C SER A 498 -9.43 -21.80 -15.64
N ILE A 499 -8.30 -21.08 -15.51
CA ILE A 499 -7.44 -21.17 -14.34
C ILE A 499 -7.31 -19.80 -13.68
N VAL A 500 -7.80 -19.70 -12.45
CA VAL A 500 -7.49 -18.59 -11.57
C VAL A 500 -6.39 -19.04 -10.63
N SER A 501 -5.33 -18.26 -10.53
CA SER A 501 -4.18 -18.55 -9.69
C SER A 501 -3.92 -17.42 -8.73
N GLU A 502 -3.41 -17.75 -7.55
CA GLU A 502 -2.91 -16.76 -6.60
C GLU A 502 -1.40 -16.67 -6.69
N MET A 503 -0.85 -15.45 -6.66
CA MET A 503 0.58 -15.21 -6.59
C MET A 503 0.86 -14.07 -5.63
N ARG A 504 1.97 -14.19 -4.90
CA ARG A 504 2.34 -13.21 -3.87
C ARG A 504 3.20 -12.09 -4.47
N ASP A 505 4.12 -12.42 -5.38
CA ASP A 505 4.98 -11.46 -6.04
C ASP A 505 4.65 -11.31 -7.53
N LEU A 506 4.21 -10.12 -7.93
CA LEU A 506 3.88 -9.80 -9.32
C LEU A 506 5.05 -9.98 -10.28
N ARG A 507 6.30 -9.83 -9.82
CA ARG A 507 7.48 -9.96 -10.69
C ARG A 507 7.64 -11.38 -11.23
N ASN A 508 7.13 -12.37 -10.49
CA ASN A 508 7.12 -13.76 -10.92
C ASN A 508 6.15 -14.03 -12.07
N ARG A 509 5.21 -13.10 -12.35
CA ARG A 509 4.35 -13.15 -13.54
C ARG A 509 5.14 -13.06 -14.84
N GLU A 510 6.19 -12.22 -14.89
CA GLU A 510 6.96 -11.98 -16.12
C GLU A 510 7.82 -13.18 -16.53
N ILE A 511 8.15 -14.05 -15.57
CA ILE A 511 9.17 -15.10 -15.73
C ILE A 511 8.62 -16.38 -16.37
N GLY A 512 7.31 -16.66 -16.27
CA GLY A 512 6.87 -18.07 -16.29
C GLY A 512 5.94 -18.54 -17.40
N ILE A 513 5.01 -17.71 -17.92
CA ILE A 513 3.89 -18.22 -18.72
C ILE A 513 3.53 -17.21 -19.81
N VAL A 514 3.27 -17.68 -21.02
CA VAL A 514 2.57 -16.91 -22.06
C VAL A 514 1.18 -16.59 -21.50
N ALA A 515 1.04 -15.43 -20.87
CA ALA A 515 -0.21 -15.02 -20.23
C ALA A 515 -1.33 -15.06 -21.27
N LYS A 516 -2.27 -16.00 -21.13
CA LYS A 516 -3.58 -15.91 -21.77
C LYS A 516 -4.46 -14.98 -20.95
N ALA A 517 -5.47 -14.38 -21.58
CA ALA A 517 -6.46 -13.56 -20.90
C ALA A 517 -7.17 -14.25 -19.73
N ASP A 518 -7.21 -15.58 -19.78
CA ASP A 518 -7.94 -16.44 -18.86
C ASP A 518 -7.06 -16.91 -17.69
N ASP A 519 -5.79 -16.49 -17.66
CA ASP A 519 -4.85 -16.73 -16.57
C ASP A 519 -4.90 -15.53 -15.64
N PHE A 520 -5.80 -15.59 -14.64
CA PHE A 520 -5.85 -14.53 -13.66
C PHE A 520 -4.89 -14.82 -12.51
N ILE A 521 -4.10 -13.82 -12.15
CA ILE A 521 -3.28 -13.84 -10.95
C ILE A 521 -3.93 -12.90 -9.94
N VAL A 522 -4.62 -13.46 -8.95
CA VAL A 522 -5.21 -12.72 -7.81
C VAL A 522 -4.18 -12.69 -6.68
N GLY A 523 -4.12 -11.62 -5.89
CA GLY A 523 -3.17 -11.57 -4.76
C GLY A 523 -3.02 -10.19 -4.15
N GLU A 524 -1.87 -9.94 -3.51
CA GLU A 524 -1.53 -8.68 -2.81
C GLU A 524 -1.56 -7.43 -3.72
N ASN A 525 -1.55 -7.60 -5.04
CA ASN A 525 -1.70 -6.48 -5.96
C ASN A 525 -3.08 -5.84 -5.92
N ILE A 526 -4.13 -6.66 -5.82
CA ILE A 526 -5.51 -6.15 -5.82
C ILE A 526 -5.77 -5.35 -4.55
N SER A 527 -5.32 -5.84 -3.39
CA SER A 527 -5.40 -5.07 -2.14
C SER A 527 -4.61 -3.78 -2.24
N SER A 528 -3.40 -3.80 -2.82
CA SER A 528 -2.58 -2.61 -3.05
C SER A 528 -3.28 -1.56 -3.93
N LEU A 529 -3.91 -2.00 -5.03
CA LEU A 529 -4.70 -1.14 -5.92
C LEU A 529 -5.87 -0.50 -5.18
N ILE A 530 -6.66 -1.31 -4.46
CA ILE A 530 -7.82 -0.84 -3.70
C ILE A 530 -7.40 0.12 -2.58
N ILE A 531 -6.36 -0.19 -1.81
CA ILE A 531 -5.82 0.69 -0.76
C ILE A 531 -5.41 2.04 -1.37
N SER A 532 -4.73 2.01 -2.51
CA SER A 532 -4.25 3.23 -3.17
C SER A 532 -5.43 4.08 -3.68
N GLN A 533 -6.42 3.45 -4.32
CA GLN A 533 -7.66 4.09 -4.76
C GLN A 533 -8.42 4.74 -3.59
N ILE A 534 -8.63 4.00 -2.50
CA ILE A 534 -9.31 4.52 -1.31
C ILE A 534 -8.50 5.66 -0.67
N ALA A 535 -7.16 5.60 -0.70
CA ALA A 535 -6.32 6.65 -0.16
C ALA A 535 -6.42 7.96 -0.98
N GLU A 536 -6.69 7.88 -2.28
CA GLU A 536 -6.98 9.04 -3.12
C GLU A 536 -8.41 9.55 -2.87
N ASN A 537 -9.39 8.66 -2.80
CA ASN A 537 -10.78 8.99 -2.51
C ASN A 537 -11.47 7.94 -1.63
N LYS A 538 -11.70 8.29 -0.36
CA LYS A 538 -12.39 7.42 0.61
C LYS A 538 -13.77 6.91 0.17
N ASP A 539 -14.48 7.66 -0.66
CA ASP A 539 -15.85 7.30 -1.07
C ASP A 539 -15.85 6.07 -1.99
N LEU A 540 -14.72 5.77 -2.65
CA LEU A 540 -14.53 4.56 -3.47
C LEU A 540 -14.65 3.26 -2.67
N LYS A 541 -14.43 3.29 -1.34
CA LYS A 541 -14.68 2.13 -0.48
C LYS A 541 -16.10 1.60 -0.66
N THR A 542 -17.09 2.49 -0.70
CA THR A 542 -18.49 2.10 -0.87
C THR A 542 -18.78 1.52 -2.25
N VAL A 543 -18.04 1.97 -3.28
CA VAL A 543 -18.16 1.42 -4.63
C VAL A 543 -17.62 0.00 -4.67
N PHE A 544 -16.43 -0.22 -4.13
CA PHE A 544 -15.82 -1.54 -4.09
C PHE A 544 -16.60 -2.51 -3.21
N ASP A 545 -17.09 -2.08 -2.05
CA ASP A 545 -17.93 -2.92 -1.19
C ASP A 545 -19.16 -3.42 -1.96
N MET A 546 -19.87 -2.54 -2.70
CA MET A 546 -21.05 -2.95 -3.48
C MET A 546 -20.70 -3.75 -4.74
N LEU A 547 -19.56 -3.47 -5.38
CA LEU A 547 -19.15 -4.13 -6.62
C LEU A 547 -18.76 -5.59 -6.41
N PHE A 548 -18.24 -5.90 -5.22
CA PHE A 548 -17.79 -7.23 -4.84
C PHE A 548 -18.77 -7.97 -3.92
N ASP A 549 -19.85 -7.30 -3.47
CA ASP A 549 -20.91 -7.98 -2.74
C ASP A 549 -21.60 -9.02 -3.64
N SER A 550 -21.90 -10.18 -3.06
CA SER A 550 -22.71 -11.22 -3.71
C SER A 550 -24.19 -10.85 -3.72
N ASP A 551 -24.62 -9.95 -2.84
CA ASP A 551 -25.97 -9.41 -2.81
C ASP A 551 -26.04 -8.09 -3.59
N GLY A 552 -26.45 -8.13 -4.85
CA GLY A 552 -26.73 -6.89 -5.57
C GLY A 552 -26.43 -6.94 -7.06
N SER A 553 -25.91 -5.83 -7.57
CA SER A 553 -25.46 -5.73 -8.96
C SER A 553 -23.95 -5.95 -9.00
N GLU A 554 -23.49 -6.80 -9.91
CA GLU A 554 -22.08 -7.10 -10.13
C GLU A 554 -21.70 -6.89 -11.60
N ILE A 555 -20.41 -7.03 -11.92
CA ILE A 555 -19.95 -7.03 -13.31
C ILE A 555 -20.14 -8.43 -13.91
N TYR A 556 -20.86 -8.48 -15.03
CA TYR A 556 -21.02 -9.68 -15.83
C TYR A 556 -20.54 -9.49 -17.26
N LEU A 557 -19.89 -10.53 -17.79
CA LEU A 557 -19.65 -10.72 -19.21
C LEU A 557 -20.80 -11.52 -19.80
N LYS A 558 -21.77 -10.82 -20.40
CA LYS A 558 -22.95 -11.45 -21.01
C LYS A 558 -22.74 -11.61 -22.52
N PRO A 559 -23.07 -12.79 -23.11
CA PRO A 559 -22.91 -13.00 -24.54
C PRO A 559 -23.61 -11.91 -25.36
N ILE A 560 -22.94 -11.40 -26.38
CA ILE A 560 -23.44 -10.24 -27.14
C ILE A 560 -24.76 -10.55 -27.87
N ASN A 561 -25.03 -11.83 -28.14
CA ASN A 561 -26.27 -12.29 -28.77
C ASN A 561 -27.55 -11.97 -27.98
N ARG A 562 -27.42 -11.59 -26.69
CA ARG A 562 -28.51 -11.08 -25.84
C ARG A 562 -28.91 -9.64 -26.19
N TYR A 563 -28.03 -8.89 -26.85
CA TYR A 563 -28.21 -7.47 -27.18
C TYR A 563 -28.02 -7.18 -28.67
N TRP A 564 -27.56 -8.12 -29.48
CA TRP A 564 -27.18 -7.92 -30.88
C TRP A 564 -27.57 -9.12 -31.75
N SER A 565 -27.94 -8.86 -33.01
CA SER A 565 -28.20 -9.88 -34.03
C SER A 565 -27.14 -9.83 -35.12
N GLU A 566 -26.81 -10.99 -35.69
CA GLU A 566 -25.80 -11.09 -36.73
C GLU A 566 -26.11 -10.20 -37.94
N GLY A 567 -25.12 -9.41 -38.35
CA GLY A 567 -25.22 -8.44 -39.45
C GLY A 567 -25.75 -7.05 -39.05
N GLU A 568 -26.14 -6.84 -37.79
CA GLU A 568 -26.47 -5.49 -37.30
C GLU A 568 -25.20 -4.66 -37.10
N GLU A 569 -25.21 -3.40 -37.57
CA GLU A 569 -24.20 -2.42 -37.20
C GLU A 569 -24.76 -1.53 -36.09
N LEU A 570 -24.19 -1.64 -34.89
CA LEU A 570 -24.59 -0.86 -33.72
C LEU A 570 -23.42 -0.03 -33.21
N ASN A 571 -23.75 1.09 -32.57
CA ASN A 571 -22.81 1.79 -31.69
C ASN A 571 -23.06 1.36 -30.23
N PHE A 572 -22.25 1.88 -29.30
CA PHE A 572 -22.43 1.52 -27.90
C PHE A 572 -23.67 2.17 -27.27
N TYR A 573 -24.17 3.29 -27.80
CA TYR A 573 -25.45 3.86 -27.37
C TYR A 573 -26.61 2.86 -27.57
N ASP A 574 -26.66 2.20 -28.73
CA ASP A 574 -27.67 1.19 -29.02
C ASP A 574 -27.57 0.00 -28.05
N LEU A 575 -26.35 -0.47 -27.77
CA LEU A 575 -26.11 -1.55 -26.81
C LEU A 575 -26.48 -1.16 -25.38
N ALA A 576 -26.15 0.06 -24.96
CA ALA A 576 -26.49 0.58 -23.65
C ALA A 576 -28.01 0.71 -23.48
N GLU A 577 -28.73 1.22 -24.49
CA GLU A 577 -30.19 1.28 -24.44
C GLU A 577 -30.82 -0.11 -24.38
N ARG A 578 -30.30 -1.08 -25.14
CA ARG A 578 -30.76 -2.48 -25.10
C ARG A 578 -30.48 -3.14 -23.74
N ALA A 579 -29.31 -2.92 -23.16
CA ALA A 579 -28.98 -3.42 -21.82
C ALA A 579 -29.93 -2.86 -20.75
N LEU A 580 -30.27 -1.57 -20.83
CA LEU A 580 -31.22 -0.95 -19.91
C LEU A 580 -32.61 -1.61 -19.96
N GLN A 581 -33.03 -2.22 -21.08
CA GLN A 581 -34.30 -2.98 -21.13
C GLN A 581 -34.31 -4.20 -20.22
N TYR A 582 -33.14 -4.71 -19.85
CA TYR A 582 -32.96 -5.80 -18.89
C TYR A 582 -32.67 -5.32 -17.46
N ASN A 583 -32.75 -4.00 -17.21
CA ASN A 583 -32.23 -3.35 -15.99
C ASN A 583 -30.73 -3.61 -15.77
N GLU A 584 -29.98 -3.58 -16.87
CA GLU A 584 -28.53 -3.76 -16.87
C GLU A 584 -27.88 -2.47 -17.38
N THR A 585 -26.75 -2.09 -16.80
CA THR A 585 -25.97 -0.94 -17.23
C THR A 585 -24.76 -1.41 -18.02
N ALA A 586 -24.71 -1.15 -19.33
CA ALA A 586 -23.54 -1.49 -20.14
C ALA A 586 -22.38 -0.51 -19.86
N ILE A 587 -21.21 -1.06 -19.52
CA ILE A 587 -20.00 -0.28 -19.19
C ILE A 587 -18.81 -0.57 -20.11
N GLY A 588 -18.89 -1.62 -20.93
CA GLY A 588 -17.85 -1.96 -21.90
C GLY A 588 -18.20 -3.18 -22.73
N TYR A 589 -17.23 -3.72 -23.45
CA TYR A 589 -17.36 -4.95 -24.23
C TYR A 589 -16.04 -5.75 -24.27
N ARG A 590 -16.11 -7.01 -24.66
CA ARG A 590 -14.95 -7.87 -24.94
C ARG A 590 -15.05 -8.50 -26.33
N ILE A 591 -14.02 -8.28 -27.15
CA ILE A 591 -13.90 -8.87 -28.50
C ILE A 591 -13.05 -10.15 -28.44
N MET A 592 -13.67 -11.31 -28.64
CA MET A 592 -13.02 -12.61 -28.50
C MET A 592 -11.99 -12.89 -29.59
N GLY A 593 -12.13 -12.29 -30.77
CA GLY A 593 -11.10 -12.34 -31.82
C GLY A 593 -9.75 -11.73 -31.39
N LYS A 594 -9.73 -10.96 -30.31
CA LYS A 594 -8.54 -10.29 -29.74
C LYS A 594 -8.13 -10.86 -28.38
N LYS A 595 -8.67 -12.02 -27.98
CA LYS A 595 -8.46 -12.60 -26.65
C LYS A 595 -6.99 -12.90 -26.31
N ASP A 596 -6.11 -13.07 -27.30
CA ASP A 596 -4.69 -13.35 -27.07
C ASP A 596 -3.80 -12.10 -27.29
N ALA A 597 -4.40 -10.95 -27.63
CA ALA A 597 -3.69 -9.71 -27.90
C ALA A 597 -3.51 -8.87 -26.64
N VAL A 598 -2.36 -9.05 -25.96
CA VAL A 598 -1.99 -8.30 -24.73
C VAL A 598 -2.04 -6.78 -24.96
N THR A 599 -1.57 -6.30 -26.11
CA THR A 599 -1.55 -4.85 -26.46
C THR A 599 -2.95 -4.26 -26.67
N GLU A 600 -3.97 -5.10 -26.83
CA GLU A 600 -5.36 -4.69 -26.97
C GLU A 600 -6.19 -5.11 -25.75
N ASN A 601 -5.54 -5.22 -24.59
CA ASN A 601 -6.14 -5.61 -23.31
C ASN A 601 -7.00 -6.88 -23.42
N PHE A 602 -6.53 -7.87 -24.18
CA PHE A 602 -7.25 -9.12 -24.41
C PHE A 602 -8.66 -8.96 -25.00
N GLY A 603 -8.85 -7.88 -25.77
CA GLY A 603 -10.11 -7.51 -26.39
C GLY A 603 -11.08 -6.79 -25.47
N VAL A 604 -10.76 -6.57 -24.19
CA VAL A 604 -11.59 -5.83 -23.24
C VAL A 604 -11.44 -4.34 -23.47
N LYS A 605 -12.57 -3.63 -23.55
CA LYS A 605 -12.61 -2.18 -23.55
C LYS A 605 -13.73 -1.69 -22.63
N LEU A 606 -13.33 -1.06 -21.53
CA LEU A 606 -14.23 -0.30 -20.67
C LEU A 606 -14.41 1.12 -21.22
N ASN A 607 -15.54 1.75 -20.86
CA ASN A 607 -15.88 3.12 -21.24
C ASN A 607 -15.60 3.46 -22.73
N PRO A 608 -16.15 2.69 -23.69
CA PRO A 608 -16.00 3.05 -25.09
C PRO A 608 -16.76 4.35 -25.41
N LEU A 609 -16.19 5.16 -26.31
CA LEU A 609 -16.90 6.28 -26.93
C LEU A 609 -18.20 5.77 -27.55
N LYS A 610 -19.33 6.31 -27.09
CA LYS A 610 -20.62 5.66 -27.35
C LYS A 610 -21.13 5.78 -28.77
N ASP A 611 -20.70 6.81 -29.48
CA ASP A 611 -21.01 7.09 -30.88
C ASP A 611 -20.21 6.22 -31.88
N GLN A 612 -19.15 5.56 -31.43
CA GLN A 612 -18.33 4.71 -32.28
C GLN A 612 -19.06 3.40 -32.60
N LYS A 613 -19.09 3.06 -33.90
CA LYS A 613 -19.57 1.75 -34.36
C LYS A 613 -18.63 0.65 -33.90
N ILE A 614 -19.21 -0.49 -33.50
CA ILE A 614 -18.47 -1.64 -33.01
C ILE A 614 -18.67 -2.81 -33.97
N ALA A 615 -17.58 -3.41 -34.43
CA ALA A 615 -17.61 -4.64 -35.21
C ALA A 615 -17.72 -5.81 -34.24
N LEU A 616 -18.92 -6.43 -34.18
CA LEU A 616 -19.25 -7.52 -33.27
C LEU A 616 -19.35 -8.86 -34.02
N SER A 617 -19.06 -9.93 -33.29
CA SER A 617 -19.20 -11.33 -33.69
C SER A 617 -20.01 -12.10 -32.64
N VAL A 618 -20.53 -13.27 -33.00
CA VAL A 618 -21.40 -14.07 -32.11
C VAL A 618 -20.73 -14.52 -30.81
N ASP A 619 -19.40 -14.58 -30.79
CA ASP A 619 -18.60 -15.02 -29.66
C ASP A 619 -18.26 -13.86 -28.70
N ASP A 620 -18.54 -12.61 -29.06
CA ASP A 620 -18.19 -11.45 -28.25
C ASP A 620 -19.11 -11.30 -27.02
N TYR A 621 -18.70 -10.45 -26.09
CA TYR A 621 -19.42 -10.21 -24.83
C TYR A 621 -19.66 -8.72 -24.60
N LEU A 622 -20.80 -8.40 -24.00
CA LEU A 622 -21.05 -7.09 -23.41
C LEU A 622 -20.68 -7.13 -21.93
N VAL A 623 -19.96 -6.12 -21.46
CA VAL A 623 -19.67 -5.93 -20.04
C VAL A 623 -20.79 -5.09 -19.44
N VAL A 624 -21.53 -5.68 -18.51
CA VAL A 624 -22.68 -5.02 -17.89
C VAL A 624 -22.62 -5.10 -16.38
N LEU A 625 -23.18 -4.10 -15.71
CA LEU A 625 -23.60 -4.19 -14.33
C LEU A 625 -25.02 -4.74 -14.29
N ALA A 626 -25.23 -5.83 -13.58
CA ALA A 626 -26.51 -6.51 -13.51
C ALA A 626 -26.64 -7.28 -12.19
N LYS A 627 -27.86 -7.65 -11.82
CA LYS A 627 -28.07 -8.71 -10.83
C LYS A 627 -27.92 -10.08 -11.51
N GLU A 628 -27.60 -11.11 -10.74
CA GLU A 628 -27.45 -12.49 -11.23
C GLU A 628 -28.66 -12.99 -12.05
#